data_AF-A0A8T6VD64-F1
#
_entry.id   AF-A0A8T6VD64-F1
#
_cell.length_a   1.000
_cell.length_b   1.000
_cell.length_c   1.000
_cell.angle_alpha   90.00
_cell.angle_beta   90.00
_cell.angle_gamma   90.00
#
_symmetry.space_group_name_H-M   'P 1'
#
loop_
_entity.id
_entity.type
_entity.pdbx_description
1 polymer ?
#
loop_
_entity_poly.entity_id
_entity_poly.type
_entity_poly.pdbx_seq_one_letter_code
_entity_poly.pdbx_strand_id
1 'polypeptide(L)' 'MTEVGKTLHDSLFGQKLAAGRCKNCDYPLEVHEIDFKRSRKTLKCQRCGLFHYYKKDIVGKWRLQKVAKPDFQG' A
#
# COMPACT_ATOMS: atom_id res chain seq x y z
N MET A 1 -16.24 13.85 30.92
CA MET A 1 -14.83 13.44 30.74
C MET A 1 -14.86 11.91 30.80
N THR A 2 -14.80 11.15 29.71
CA THR A 2 -13.69 11.03 28.76
C THR A 2 -14.21 10.42 27.45
N GLU A 3 -14.37 11.23 26.40
CA GLU A 3 -14.70 10.75 25.05
C GLU A 3 -13.44 10.72 24.18
N VAL A 4 -12.65 9.66 24.26
CA VAL A 4 -11.61 9.40 23.24
C VAL A 4 -11.53 7.91 22.96
N GLY A 5 -12.49 7.45 22.18
CA GLY A 5 -12.53 6.10 21.62
C GLY A 5 -12.88 6.14 20.14
N LYS A 6 -12.30 7.07 19.37
CA LYS A 6 -12.44 7.06 17.91
C LYS A 6 -11.57 5.95 17.33
N THR A 7 -12.09 4.73 17.38
CA THR A 7 -11.67 3.60 16.55
C THR A 7 -11.84 3.98 15.08
N LEU A 8 -10.77 4.48 14.48
CA LEU A 8 -10.58 4.66 13.04
C LEU A 8 -10.52 3.28 12.35
N HIS A 9 -11.64 2.54 12.33
CA HIS A 9 -11.68 1.21 11.73
C HIS A 9 -12.94 0.93 10.91
N ASP A 10 -13.66 1.96 10.47
CA ASP A 10 -14.94 1.80 9.75
C ASP A 10 -15.02 2.61 8.44
N SER A 11 -14.00 2.50 7.60
CA SER A 11 -14.11 2.95 6.19
C SER A 11 -13.58 1.92 5.19
N LEU A 12 -13.53 0.67 5.62
CA LEU A 12 -13.28 -0.49 4.76
C LEU A 12 -14.63 -0.91 4.14
N PHE A 13 -14.60 -1.49 2.94
CA PHE A 13 -15.73 -2.18 2.28
C PHE A 13 -16.69 -1.36 1.41
N GLY A 14 -16.16 -0.47 0.55
CA GLY A 14 -16.94 0.04 -0.59
C GLY A 14 -16.21 0.18 -1.92
N GLN A 15 -14.88 0.23 -1.91
CA GLN A 15 -14.09 0.57 -3.10
C GLN A 15 -12.87 -0.33 -3.17
N LYS A 16 -12.88 -1.31 -4.08
CA LYS A 16 -11.74 -2.01 -4.67
C LYS A 16 -10.49 -2.06 -3.75
N LEU A 17 -10.55 -2.87 -2.68
CA LEU A 17 -9.52 -3.12 -1.65
C LEU A 17 -8.27 -2.21 -1.76
N ALA A 18 -8.43 -0.92 -1.44
CA ALA A 18 -7.32 0.01 -1.45
C ALA A 18 -6.28 -0.46 -0.43
N ALA A 19 -5.15 -0.97 -0.92
CA ALA A 19 -4.17 -1.65 -0.09
C ALA A 19 -3.21 -0.68 0.62
N GLY A 20 -3.47 0.63 0.50
CA GLY A 20 -2.74 1.74 1.08
C GLY A 20 -3.00 3.05 0.31
N ARG A 21 -2.31 4.12 0.73
CA ARG A 21 -2.29 5.42 0.03
C ARG A 21 -0.90 5.71 -0.54
N CYS A 22 -0.86 6.36 -1.68
CA CYS A 22 0.38 6.74 -2.35
C CYS A 22 1.12 7.81 -1.54
N LYS A 23 2.38 7.56 -1.19
CA LYS A 23 3.23 8.53 -0.45
C LYS A 23 3.49 9.86 -1.17
N ASN A 24 3.18 9.96 -2.46
CA ASN A 24 3.43 11.17 -3.25
C ASN A 24 2.18 12.02 -3.51
N CYS A 25 1.01 11.39 -3.69
CA CYS A 25 -0.21 12.11 -4.12
C CYS A 25 -1.47 11.68 -3.35
N ASP A 26 -1.29 10.91 -2.27
CA ASP A 26 -2.33 10.35 -1.40
C ASP A 26 -3.42 9.50 -2.06
N TYR A 27 -3.34 9.32 -3.38
CA TYR A 27 -4.29 8.52 -4.13
C TYR A 27 -4.23 7.04 -3.74
N PRO A 28 -5.36 6.32 -3.75
CA PRO A 28 -5.40 4.89 -3.46
C PRO A 28 -4.38 4.09 -4.26
N LEU A 29 -3.74 3.15 -3.57
CA LEU A 29 -2.83 2.18 -4.15
C LEU A 29 -3.58 0.88 -4.44
N GLU A 30 -3.45 0.39 -5.67
CA GLU A 30 -3.96 -0.92 -6.07
C GLU A 30 -2.85 -1.97 -6.00
N VAL A 31 -3.23 -3.21 -5.71
CA VAL A 31 -2.31 -4.34 -5.75
C VAL A 31 -1.92 -4.61 -7.19
N HIS A 32 -0.62 -4.51 -7.48
CA HIS A 32 -0.07 -4.85 -8.79
C HIS A 32 0.47 -6.28 -8.81
N GLU A 33 1.25 -6.65 -7.79
CA GLU A 33 1.85 -7.99 -7.68
C GLU A 33 1.98 -8.37 -6.21
N ILE A 34 1.76 -9.66 -5.88
CA ILE A 34 2.07 -10.21 -4.57
C ILE A 34 2.83 -11.51 -4.76
N ASP A 35 4.06 -11.56 -4.25
CA ASP A 35 4.89 -12.75 -4.20
C ASP A 35 4.95 -13.25 -2.75
N PHE A 36 4.08 -14.22 -2.44
CA PHE A 36 4.00 -14.83 -1.11
C PHE A 36 5.27 -15.61 -0.76
N LYS A 37 5.93 -16.24 -1.75
CA LYS A 37 7.15 -17.02 -1.56
C LYS A 37 8.32 -16.12 -1.14
N ARG A 38 8.44 -14.94 -1.75
CA ARG A 38 9.46 -13.95 -1.45
C ARG A 38 9.03 -12.94 -0.39
N SER A 39 7.81 -13.05 0.12
CA SER A 39 7.21 -12.10 1.06
C SER A 39 7.30 -10.66 0.56
N ARG A 40 7.01 -10.45 -0.73
CA ARG A 40 7.01 -9.15 -1.40
C ARG A 40 5.60 -8.82 -1.90
N LYS A 41 5.26 -7.54 -1.84
CA LYS A 41 4.00 -7.00 -2.33
C LYS A 41 4.29 -5.69 -3.02
N THR A 42 3.87 -5.56 -4.26
CA THR A 42 4.04 -4.36 -5.05
C THR A 42 2.68 -3.72 -5.25
N LEU A 43 2.57 -2.47 -4.86
CA LEU A 43 1.38 -1.66 -5.08
C LEU A 43 1.65 -0.62 -6.14
N LYS A 44 0.67 -0.30 -6.98
CA LYS A 44 0.77 0.75 -8.00
C LYS A 44 -0.24 1.86 -7.71
N CYS A 45 0.21 3.10 -7.80
CA CYS A 45 -0.67 4.26 -7.78
C CYS A 45 -1.27 4.48 -9.17
N GLN A 46 -2.60 4.47 -9.27
CA GLN A 46 -3.29 4.74 -10.54
C GLN A 46 -3.19 6.20 -11.00
N ARG A 47 -2.82 7.12 -10.11
CA ARG A 47 -2.73 8.54 -10.43
C ARG A 47 -1.34 8.96 -10.91
N CYS A 48 -0.30 8.70 -10.12
CA CYS A 48 1.07 9.11 -10.46
C CYS A 48 1.90 7.99 -11.09
N GLY A 49 1.36 6.77 -11.18
CA GLY A 49 2.04 5.61 -11.77
C GLY A 49 3.15 5.02 -10.89
N LEU A 50 3.43 5.58 -9.71
CA LEU A 50 4.48 5.08 -8.81
C LEU A 50 4.18 3.68 -8.28
N PHE A 51 5.24 2.89 -8.15
CA PHE A 51 5.26 1.59 -7.52
C PHE A 51 5.79 1.70 -6.10
N HIS A 52 5.03 1.13 -5.16
CA HIS A 52 5.36 1.03 -3.75
C HIS A 52 5.66 -0.44 -3.45
N TYR A 53 6.94 -0.72 -3.21
CA TYR A 53 7.43 -2.06 -2.92
C TYR A 53 7.41 -2.30 -1.42
N TYR A 54 6.65 -3.30 -0.99
CA TYR A 54 6.56 -3.74 0.38
C TYR A 54 7.23 -5.10 0.55
N LYS A 55 7.85 -5.32 1.72
CA LYS A 55 8.36 -6.60 2.15
C LYS A 55 7.74 -6.96 3.50
N LYS A 56 7.47 -8.24 3.73
CA LYS A 56 7.03 -8.73 5.03
C LYS A 56 8.27 -8.89 5.93
N ASP A 57 8.23 -8.30 7.11
CA ASP A 57 9.25 -8.49 8.14
C ASP A 57 9.06 -9.81 8.89
N ILE A 58 10.05 -10.17 9.71
CA ILE A 58 10.06 -11.39 10.55
C ILE A 58 8.82 -11.51 11.46
N VAL A 59 8.22 -10.38 11.84
CA VAL A 59 6.98 -10.31 12.65
C VAL A 59 5.69 -10.36 11.81
N GLY A 60 5.80 -10.57 10.50
CA GLY A 60 4.65 -10.69 9.61
C GLY A 60 4.01 -9.36 9.16
N LYS A 61 4.60 -8.20 9.51
CA LYS A 61 4.09 -6.88 9.10
C LYS A 61 4.66 -6.48 7.74
N TRP A 62 3.85 -5.84 6.89
CA TRP A 62 4.30 -5.26 5.62
C TRP A 62 4.98 -3.91 5.86
N ARG A 63 6.24 -3.77 5.45
CA ARG A 63 6.99 -2.51 5.47
C ARG A 63 7.29 -2.04 4.07
N LEU A 64 7.13 -0.74 3.85
CA LEU A 64 7.49 -0.09 2.61
C LEU A 64 9.01 -0.04 2.50
N GLN A 65 9.57 -0.70 1.49
CA GLN A 65 11.00 -0.72 1.22
C GLN A 65 11.41 0.41 0.28
N LYS A 66 10.64 0.62 -0.79
CA LYS A 66 10.98 1.57 -1.85
C LYS A 66 9.73 2.11 -2.52
N VAL A 67 9.82 3.36 -2.98
CA VAL A 67 8.90 3.94 -3.96
C VAL A 67 9.70 4.27 -5.21
N ALA A 68 9.25 3.81 -6.37
CA ALA A 68 9.91 4.08 -7.64
C ALA A 68 8.89 4.28 -8.75
N LYS A 69 9.26 5.00 -9.82
CA LYS A 69 8.52 4.91 -11.09
C LYS A 69 8.76 3.52 -11.69
N PRO A 70 7.83 2.98 -12.51
CA PRO A 70 8.16 1.83 -13.33
C PRO A 70 9.34 2.28 -14.18
N ASP A 71 10.49 1.65 -14.01
CA ASP A 71 11.62 1.86 -14.90
C ASP A 71 11.25 1.16 -16.22
N PHE A 72 10.47 1.84 -17.06
CA PHE A 72 10.41 1.53 -18.48
C PHE A 72 11.70 2.10 -19.06
N GLN A 73 12.77 1.31 -18.95
CA GLN A 73 13.94 1.47 -19.79
C GLN A 73 13.50 1.03 -21.19
N GLY A 74 13.18 2.03 -22.02
CA GLY A 74 12.97 1.85 -23.46
C GLY A 74 14.27 1.49 -24.17
#